data_AF-A0A164G8H0-F1
#
_entry.id   AF-A0A164G8H0-F1
#
_cell.length_a   1.000
_cell.length_b   1.000
_cell.length_c   1.000
_cell.angle_alpha   90.00
_cell.angle_beta   90.00
_cell.angle_gamma   90.00
#
_symmetry.space_group_name_H-M   'P 1'
#
loop_
_entity.id
_entity.type
_entity.pdbx_description
1 polymer ?
#
loop_
_entity_poly.entity_id
_entity_poly.type
_entity_poly.pdbx_seq_one_letter_code
_entity_poly.pdbx_strand_id
1 'polypeptide(L)'
;HGTPIDWYNFCREVSEDIVINNSEKIVGFGITVEIDESKFGKRKYNRGKRVDGVWVFGGVERISGKGFLVAVPDRSPDTLLDIIKEWILPGSIIISDCWKAYDKIE
;
A
#
# COMPACT_ATOMS: atom_id res chain seq x y z
N HIS A 1 -15.51 15.13 18.04
CA HIS A 1 -14.09 15.00 18.39
C HIS A 1 -13.41 14.13 17.35
N GLY A 2 -12.83 14.74 16.31
CA GLY A 2 -11.95 14.02 15.39
C GLY A 2 -10.56 14.00 16.00
N THR A 3 -10.04 12.83 16.31
CA THR A 3 -8.68 12.71 16.83
C THR A 3 -7.69 12.95 15.69
N PRO A 4 -6.45 13.39 15.97
CA PRO A 4 -5.41 13.51 14.93
C PRO A 4 -5.22 12.23 14.10
N ILE A 5 -5.48 11.07 14.72
CA ILE A 5 -5.46 9.75 14.09
C ILE A 5 -6.59 9.60 13.07
N ASP A 6 -7.78 10.14 13.34
CA ASP A 6 -8.89 10.10 12.38
C ASP A 6 -8.59 10.95 11.14
N TRP A 7 -7.95 12.11 11.34
CA TRP A 7 -7.53 12.98 10.24
C TRP A 7 -6.40 12.35 9.41
N TYR A 8 -5.41 11.75 10.08
CA TYR A 8 -4.34 11.00 9.40
C TYR A 8 -4.90 9.86 8.55
N ASN A 9 -5.83 9.06 9.09
CA ASN A 9 -6.46 7.98 8.33
C ASN A 9 -7.29 8.49 7.16
N PHE A 10 -8.00 9.62 7.31
CA PHE A 10 -8.75 10.24 6.22
C PHE A 10 -7.82 10.76 5.11
N CYS A 11 -6.74 11.47 5.49
CA CYS A 11 -5.74 11.93 4.53
C CYS A 11 -5.07 10.76 3.80
N ARG A 12 -4.83 9.64 4.51
CA ARG A 12 -4.33 8.41 3.92
C ARG A 12 -5.33 7.81 2.93
N GLU A 13 -6.58 7.66 3.31
CA GLU A 13 -7.65 7.10 2.45
C GLU A 13 -7.84 7.93 1.18
N VAL A 14 -7.84 9.26 1.28
CA VAL A 14 -7.90 10.16 0.12
C VAL A 14 -6.65 10.07 -0.75
N SER A 15 -5.46 9.94 -0.14
CA SER A 15 -4.21 9.75 -0.89
C SER A 15 -4.20 8.39 -1.61
N GLU A 16 -4.74 7.36 -0.96
CA GLU A 16 -4.91 6.03 -1.54
C GLU A 16 -5.88 6.11 -2.75
N ASP A 17 -7.03 6.77 -2.63
CA ASP A 17 -7.96 6.97 -3.75
C ASP A 17 -7.32 7.72 -4.94
N ILE A 18 -6.50 8.74 -4.66
CA ILE A 18 -5.79 9.49 -5.71
C ILE A 18 -4.77 8.60 -6.44
N VAL A 19 -4.05 7.75 -5.70
CA VAL A 19 -3.08 6.82 -6.28
C VAL A 19 -3.77 5.71 -7.07
N ILE A 20 -4.91 5.17 -6.61
CA ILE A 20 -5.71 4.19 -7.37
C ILE A 20 -6.10 4.76 -8.74
N ASN A 21 -6.54 6.01 -8.79
CA ASN A 21 -7.05 6.63 -10.02
C ASN A 21 -5.93 7.12 -10.97
N ASN A 22 -4.69 7.24 -10.50
CA ASN A 22 -3.55 7.73 -11.29
C ASN A 22 -2.37 6.74 -11.27
N SER A 23 -2.65 5.45 -11.11
CA SER A 23 -1.61 4.43 -10.95
C SER A 23 -0.73 4.33 -12.20
N GLU A 24 0.58 4.52 -12.02
CA GLU A 24 1.61 4.32 -13.06
C GLU A 24 2.68 3.37 -12.53
N LYS A 25 3.32 2.60 -13.43
CA LYS A 25 4.47 1.80 -13.05
C LYS A 25 5.61 2.69 -12.58
N ILE A 26 6.23 2.32 -11.46
CA ILE A 26 7.34 3.07 -10.87
C ILE A 26 8.64 2.63 -11.58
N VAL A 27 9.20 3.53 -12.39
CA VAL A 27 10.32 3.24 -13.30
C VAL A 27 11.53 4.11 -12.97
N GLY A 28 12.66 3.49 -12.60
CA GLY A 28 13.93 4.20 -12.44
C GLY A 28 14.99 3.45 -11.63
N PHE A 29 16.27 3.67 -11.94
CA PHE A 29 17.40 3.18 -11.14
C PHE A 29 17.71 4.18 -10.01
N GLY A 30 17.87 3.71 -8.78
CA GLY A 30 18.19 4.58 -7.63
C GLY A 30 17.01 5.35 -7.04
N ILE A 31 15.78 4.96 -7.38
CA ILE A 31 14.56 5.53 -6.79
C ILE A 31 14.23 4.83 -5.47
N THR A 32 13.64 5.58 -4.53
CA THR A 32 13.17 5.05 -3.25
C THR A 32 11.66 4.92 -3.26
N VAL A 33 11.17 3.70 -3.07
CA VAL A 33 9.74 3.37 -3.06
C VAL A 33 9.33 2.94 -1.67
N GLU A 34 8.33 3.60 -1.11
CA GLU A 34 7.67 3.16 0.12
C GLU A 34 6.52 2.23 -0.24
N ILE A 35 6.42 1.08 0.41
CA ILE A 35 5.32 0.14 0.23
C ILE A 35 4.51 -0.02 1.51
N ASP A 36 3.19 -0.20 1.39
CA ASP A 36 2.28 -0.39 2.54
C ASP A 36 1.06 -1.27 2.19
N GLU A 37 0.49 -1.90 3.22
CA GLU A 37 -0.70 -2.75 3.16
C GLU A 37 -1.87 -2.16 3.96
N SER A 38 -2.95 -1.80 3.26
CA SER A 38 -4.19 -1.31 3.85
C SER A 38 -5.33 -2.31 3.70
N LYS A 39 -6.16 -2.46 4.74
CA LYS A 39 -7.41 -3.24 4.66
C LYS A 39 -8.62 -2.31 4.71
N PHE A 40 -9.25 -2.11 3.55
CA PHE A 40 -10.48 -1.35 3.39
C PHE A 40 -11.70 -2.14 3.85
N GLY A 41 -12.75 -1.49 4.33
CA GLY A 41 -13.97 -2.17 4.79
C GLY A 41 -13.87 -2.82 6.17
N LYS A 42 -12.81 -2.56 6.94
CA LYS A 42 -12.69 -3.02 8.32
C LYS A 42 -13.61 -2.21 9.23
N ARG A 43 -14.36 -2.88 10.12
CA ARG A 43 -15.20 -2.21 11.13
C ARG A 43 -14.37 -1.24 11.97
N LYS A 44 -14.77 0.02 12.03
CA LYS A 44 -14.30 0.95 13.07
C LYS A 44 -15.18 0.75 14.31
N TYR A 45 -14.57 0.48 15.47
CA TYR A 45 -15.27 0.39 16.77
C TYR A 45 -16.37 -0.68 16.90
N ASN A 46 -16.30 -1.78 16.15
CA ASN A 46 -17.29 -2.88 16.18
C ASN A 46 -18.77 -2.47 15.89
N ARG A 47 -19.01 -1.25 15.39
CA ARG A 47 -20.36 -0.78 15.04
C ARG A 47 -20.63 -0.95 13.55
N GLY A 48 -21.84 -1.42 13.20
CA GLY A 48 -22.31 -1.55 11.81
C GLY A 48 -22.27 -2.97 11.21
N LYS A 49 -22.78 -3.10 9.97
CA LYS A 49 -22.82 -4.38 9.21
C LYS A 49 -21.40 -4.93 9.01
N ARG A 50 -21.26 -6.25 9.07
CA ARG A 50 -19.99 -6.94 8.77
C ARG A 50 -19.80 -6.91 7.26
N VAL A 51 -18.74 -6.25 6.81
CA VAL A 51 -18.30 -6.27 5.42
C VAL A 51 -16.96 -6.99 5.40
N ASP A 52 -16.79 -7.96 4.51
CA ASP A 52 -15.48 -8.55 4.28
C ASP A 52 -14.62 -7.48 3.59
N GLY A 53 -13.61 -7.03 4.33
CA GLY A 53 -12.74 -5.97 3.86
C GLY A 53 -11.79 -6.44 2.77
N VAL A 54 -11.53 -5.56 1.80
CA VAL A 54 -10.59 -5.76 0.69
C VAL A 54 -9.19 -5.37 1.14
N TRP A 55 -8.20 -6.21 0.88
CA TRP A 55 -6.80 -5.83 1.05
C TRP A 55 -6.36 -5.03 -0.17
N VAL A 56 -5.61 -3.97 0.08
CA VAL A 56 -4.99 -3.14 -0.94
C VAL A 56 -3.52 -3.04 -0.57
N PHE A 57 -2.67 -3.30 -1.56
CA PHE A 57 -1.24 -3.14 -1.45
C PHE A 57 -0.82 -2.03 -2.41
N GLY A 58 0.10 -1.17 -1.99
CA GLY A 58 0.57 -0.10 -2.85
C GLY A 58 1.99 0.31 -2.57
N GLY A 59 2.52 1.08 -3.51
CA GLY A 59 3.82 1.70 -3.37
C GLY A 59 3.81 3.13 -3.90
N VAL A 60 4.59 4.01 -3.27
CA VAL A 60 4.79 5.39 -3.70
C VAL A 60 6.28 5.73 -3.78
N GLU A 61 6.69 6.32 -4.88
CA GLU A 61 8.02 6.87 -5.07
C GLU A 61 8.14 8.20 -4.29
N ARG A 62 9.14 8.29 -3.39
CA ARG A 62 9.29 9.44 -2.49
C ARG A 62 9.47 10.80 -3.18
N ILE A 63 10.13 10.83 -4.34
CA ILE A 63 10.51 12.10 -4.99
C ILE A 63 9.40 12.58 -5.93
N SER A 64 8.96 11.70 -6.84
CA SER A 64 7.96 12.07 -7.84
C SER A 64 6.52 12.05 -7.30
N GLY A 65 6.27 11.32 -6.20
CA GLY A 65 4.93 11.06 -5.68
C GLY A 65 4.12 10.09 -6.56
N LYS A 66 4.73 9.50 -7.59
CA LYS A 66 4.08 8.49 -8.42
C LYS A 66 3.96 7.19 -7.65
N GLY A 67 2.85 6.49 -7.82
CA GLY A 67 2.59 5.28 -7.09
C GLY A 67 1.60 4.37 -7.78
N PHE A 68 1.38 3.21 -7.17
CA PHE A 68 0.37 2.24 -7.58
C PHE A 68 -0.38 1.74 -6.36
N LEU A 69 -1.63 1.34 -6.57
CA LEU A 69 -2.43 0.60 -5.59
C LEU A 69 -3.14 -0.55 -6.29
N VAL A 70 -3.02 -1.74 -5.72
CA VAL A 70 -3.54 -2.99 -6.25
C VAL A 70 -4.39 -3.65 -5.17
N ALA A 71 -5.64 -3.96 -5.52
CA ALA A 71 -6.48 -4.79 -4.67
C ALA A 71 -5.97 -6.23 -4.71
N VAL A 72 -5.73 -6.81 -3.54
CA VAL A 72 -5.18 -8.15 -3.38
C VAL A 72 -6.14 -9.06 -2.60
N PRO A 73 -6.19 -10.36 -2.93
CA PRO A 73 -7.02 -11.30 -2.18
C PRO A 73 -6.48 -11.51 -0.75
N ASP A 74 -5.16 -11.50 -0.59
CA ASP A 74 -4.47 -11.63 0.68
C ASP A 74 -3.13 -10.89 0.71
N ARG A 75 -2.57 -10.77 1.92
CA ARG A 75 -1.23 -10.20 2.19
C ARG A 75 -0.18 -11.30 2.34
N SER A 76 -0.32 -12.40 1.59
CA SER A 76 0.69 -13.45 1.61
C SER A 76 2.00 -12.94 1.00
N PRO A 77 3.17 -13.41 1.48
CA PRO A 77 4.46 -12.98 0.93
C PRO A 77 4.56 -13.18 -0.58
N ASP A 78 4.01 -14.29 -1.10
CA ASP A 78 4.04 -14.63 -2.53
C ASP A 78 3.23 -13.61 -3.34
N THR A 79 1.99 -13.31 -2.93
CA THR A 79 1.15 -12.29 -3.58
C THR A 79 1.85 -10.92 -3.59
N LEU A 80 2.43 -10.50 -2.46
CA LEU A 80 3.11 -9.21 -2.35
C LEU A 80 4.38 -9.17 -3.21
N LEU A 81 5.16 -10.25 -3.24
CA LEU A 81 6.37 -10.37 -4.05
C LEU A 81 6.09 -10.27 -5.54
N ASP A 82 5.03 -10.94 -6.02
CA ASP A 82 4.65 -10.88 -7.42
C ASP A 82 4.28 -9.46 -7.85
N ILE A 83 3.56 -8.73 -6.99
CA ILE A 83 3.20 -7.34 -7.25
C ILE A 83 4.42 -6.43 -7.20
N ILE A 84 5.32 -6.61 -6.22
CA ILE A 84 6.58 -5.86 -6.15
C ILE A 84 7.37 -6.04 -7.46
N LYS A 85 7.52 -7.27 -7.95
CA LYS A 85 8.25 -7.55 -9.20
C LYS A 85 7.57 -6.97 -10.45
N GLU A 86 6.24 -6.89 -10.45
CA GLU A 86 5.49 -6.37 -11.58
C GLU A 86 5.54 -4.83 -11.67
N TRP A 87 5.54 -4.16 -10.52
CA TRP A 87 5.33 -2.71 -10.39
C TRP A 87 6.59 -1.92 -10.05
N ILE A 88 7.59 -2.55 -9.44
CA ILE A 88 8.85 -1.93 -9.02
C ILE A 88 10.00 -2.53 -9.85
N LEU A 89 10.73 -1.68 -10.57
CA LEU A 89 11.87 -2.13 -11.37
C LEU A 89 13.07 -2.57 -10.49
N PRO A 90 13.86 -3.56 -10.94
CA PRO A 90 15.10 -3.95 -10.29
C PRO A 90 16.06 -2.76 -10.14
N GLY A 91 16.70 -2.65 -8.97
CA GLY A 91 17.61 -1.54 -8.65
C GLY A 91 16.95 -0.36 -7.93
N SER A 92 15.66 -0.49 -7.57
CA SER A 92 14.97 0.43 -6.66
C SER A 92 15.28 0.09 -5.20
N ILE A 93 15.26 1.08 -4.32
CA ILE A 93 15.35 0.91 -2.87
C ILE A 93 13.93 0.83 -2.32
N ILE A 94 13.56 -0.32 -1.74
CA ILE A 94 12.25 -0.53 -1.14
C ILE A 94 12.31 -0.23 0.36
N ILE A 95 11.41 0.62 0.85
CA ILE A 95 11.20 0.88 2.27
C ILE A 95 9.82 0.33 2.64
N SER A 96 9.80 -0.60 3.60
CA SER A 96 8.55 -1.11 4.18
C SER A 96 8.56 -0.92 5.69
N ASP A 97 7.39 -1.01 6.31
CA ASP A 97 7.22 -0.99 7.77
C ASP A 97 7.73 -2.25 8.49
N CYS A 98 8.51 -3.09 7.78
CA CYS A 98 9.08 -4.34 8.27
C CYS A 98 8.01 -5.34 8.73
N TRP A 99 6.89 -5.46 7.99
CA TRP A 99 6.00 -6.61 8.15
C TRP A 99 6.80 -7.91 8.07
N LYS A 100 6.58 -8.84 9.02
CA LYS A 100 7.14 -10.22 9.02
C LYS A 100 7.02 -11.00 7.71
N ALA A 101 6.15 -10.60 6.79
CA ALA A 101 6.00 -11.21 5.48
C ALA A 101 7.23 -10.92 4.60
N TYR A 102 7.89 -9.79 4.84
CA TYR A 102 9.07 -9.32 4.14
C TYR A 102 10.38 -9.95 4.63
N ASP A 103 10.40 -10.61 5.80
CA ASP A 103 11.61 -11.28 6.35
C ASP A 103 12.17 -12.40 5.46
N LYS A 104 11.38 -12.87 4.49
CA LYS A 104 11.77 -13.95 3.56
C LYS A 104 12.11 -13.44 2.16
N ILE A 105 12.17 -12.13 1.98
CA ILE A 105 12.54 -11.52 0.70
C ILE A 105 14.06 -11.41 0.69
N GLU A 106 14.70 -12.39 0.05
CA GLU A 106 16.11 -12.34 -0.39
C GLU A 106 16.22 -11.65 -1.77
#